data_AF-X1RFN9-F1
#
_entry.id   AF-X1RFN9-F1
#
_cell.length_a   1.000
_cell.length_b   1.000
_cell.length_c   1.000
_cell.angle_alpha   90.00
_cell.angle_beta   90.00
_cell.angle_gamma   90.00
#
_symmetry.space_group_name_H-M   'P 1'
#
loop_
_entity.id
_entity.type
_entity.pdbx_description
1 polymer ?
#
loop_
_entity_poly.entity_id
_entity_poly.type
_entity_poly.pdbx_seq_one_letter_code
_entity_poly.pdbx_strand_id
1 'polypeptide(L)' 'MIELEEALEIVLSQVKLVSSEKIDILSSLSRTLAEDVYADFDIPGFDRAAMDGYAVLSKD' A
#
# COMPACT_ATOMS: atom_id res chain seq x y z
N MET A 1 -40.47 10.08 -2.49
CA MET A 1 -39.36 10.22 -1.53
C MET A 1 -38.73 8.85 -1.47
N ILE A 2 -37.45 8.75 -1.78
CA ILE A 2 -36.70 7.49 -1.73
C ILE A 2 -35.97 7.41 -0.39
N GLU A 3 -35.67 6.19 0.05
CA GLU A 3 -34.87 5.96 1.25
C GLU A 3 -33.41 6.37 1.03
N LEU A 4 -32.67 6.61 2.11
CA LEU A 4 -31.28 7.07 2.05
C LEU A 4 -30.38 6.08 1.30
N GLU A 5 -30.57 4.78 1.56
CA GLU A 5 -29.81 3.70 0.95
C GLU A 5 -30.04 3.65 -0.56
N GLU A 6 -31.29 3.84 -1.00
CA GLU A 6 -31.67 3.89 -2.41
C GLU A 6 -31.03 5.11 -3.10
N ALA A 7 -31.03 6.27 -2.43
CA ALA A 7 -30.36 7.46 -2.95
C ALA A 7 -28.85 7.24 -3.09
N LEU A 8 -28.21 6.60 -2.12
CA LEU A 8 -26.79 6.30 -2.14
C LEU A 8 -26.43 5.31 -3.26
N GLU A 9 -27.19 4.22 -3.41
CA GLU A 9 -26.99 3.26 -4.49
C GLU A 9 -27.10 3.90 -5.86
N ILE A 10 -28.12 4.75 -6.07
CA ILE A 10 -28.28 5.47 -7.34
C ILE A 10 -27.04 6.32 -7.61
N VAL A 11 -26.56 7.11 -6.65
CA VAL A 11 -25.37 7.95 -6.83
C VAL A 11 -24.16 7.09 -7.17
N LEU A 12 -23.87 6.04 -6.39
CA LEU A 12 -22.70 5.18 -6.61
C LEU A 12 -22.78 4.42 -7.95
N SER A 13 -23.97 4.01 -8.38
CA SER A 13 -24.17 3.29 -9.66
C SER A 13 -23.85 4.15 -10.89
N GLN A 14 -23.93 5.47 -10.77
CA GLN A 14 -23.65 6.41 -11.86
C GLN A 14 -22.18 6.85 -11.89
N VAL A 15 -21.42 6.62 -10.82
CA VAL A 15 -20.00 6.97 -10.75
C VAL A 15 -19.20 6.03 -11.65
N LYS A 16 -18.39 6.62 -12.54
CA LYS A 16 -17.44 5.89 -13.36
C LYS A 16 -16.06 5.99 -12.73
N LEU A 17 -15.36 4.85 -12.67
CA LEU A 17 -13.96 4.84 -12.31
C LEU A 17 -13.16 5.64 -13.35
N VAL A 18 -12.20 6.42 -12.86
CA VAL A 18 -11.22 7.09 -13.71
C VAL A 18 -10.14 6.11 -14.13
N SER A 19 -9.52 6.35 -15.29
CA SER A 19 -8.37 5.56 -15.73
C SER A 19 -7.19 5.75 -14.80
N SER A 20 -6.36 4.71 -14.68
CA SER A 20 -5.07 4.82 -14.00
C SER A 20 -4.05 5.56 -14.87
N GLU A 21 -3.04 6.12 -14.21
CA GLU A 21 -1.90 6.76 -14.85
C GLU A 21 -0.62 6.47 -14.06
N LYS A 22 0.53 6.54 -14.73
CA LYS A 22 1.84 6.47 -14.07
C LYS A 22 2.28 7.87 -13.71
N ILE A 23 2.58 8.07 -12.43
CA ILE A 23 3.02 9.35 -11.86
C ILE A 23 4.29 9.15 -11.06
N ASP A 24 4.99 10.26 -10.78
CA ASP A 24 6.12 10.25 -9.87
C ASP A 24 5.68 9.94 -8.43
N ILE A 25 6.53 9.25 -7.67
CA ILE A 25 6.25 8.85 -6.28
C ILE A 25 5.98 10.03 -5.37
N LEU A 26 6.64 11.17 -5.59
CA LEU A 26 6.40 12.38 -4.79
C LEU A 26 5.04 13.02 -5.09
N SER A 27 4.43 12.66 -6.21
CA SER A 27 3.09 13.11 -6.61
C SER A 27 1.99 12.10 -6.24
N SER A 28 2.33 10.96 -5.63
CA SER A 28 1.37 9.89 -5.37
C SER A 28 0.55 10.06 -4.09
N LEU A 29 0.86 11.05 -3.25
CA LEU A 29 0.13 11.31 -2.02
C LEU A 29 -1.36 11.58 -2.31
N SER A 30 -2.24 10.97 -1.51
CA SER A 30 -3.71 11.06 -1.67
C SER A 30 -4.27 10.42 -2.95
N ARG A 31 -3.50 9.58 -3.64
CA ARG A 31 -3.98 8.76 -4.77
C ARG A 31 -4.30 7.35 -4.29
N THR A 32 -5.12 6.64 -5.06
CA THR A 32 -5.41 5.21 -4.85
C THR A 32 -4.53 4.37 -5.78
N LEU A 33 -3.88 3.33 -5.26
CA LEU A 33 -3.10 2.40 -6.07
C LEU A 33 -4.01 1.68 -7.07
N ALA A 34 -3.54 1.60 -8.32
CA ALA A 34 -4.22 0.88 -9.40
C ALA A 34 -3.74 -0.57 -9.56
N GLU A 35 -2.65 -0.94 -8.90
CA GLU A 35 -2.04 -2.26 -8.92
C GLU A 35 -1.39 -2.58 -7.56
N ASP A 36 -1.23 -3.86 -7.26
CA ASP A 36 -0.51 -4.32 -6.07
C ASP A 36 0.99 -4.04 -6.20
N VAL A 37 1.65 -3.77 -5.07
CA VAL A 37 3.10 -3.52 -5.01
C VAL A 37 3.75 -4.61 -4.16
N TYR A 38 4.75 -5.27 -4.72
CA TYR A 38 5.49 -6.34 -4.05
C TYR A 38 6.94 -5.90 -3.78
N ALA A 39 7.54 -6.44 -2.73
CA ALA A 39 8.96 -6.24 -2.48
C ALA A 39 9.77 -7.13 -3.41
N ASP A 40 10.72 -6.54 -4.13
CA ASP A 40 11.61 -7.28 -5.03
C ASP A 40 12.73 -8.02 -4.27
N PHE A 41 12.94 -7.70 -2.99
CA PHE A 41 13.98 -8.28 -2.14
C PHE A 41 13.66 -8.08 -0.64
N ASP A 42 14.30 -8.89 0.20
CA ASP A 42 14.18 -8.79 1.66
C ASP A 42 14.83 -7.52 2.23
N ILE A 43 14.23 -6.96 3.29
CA ILE A 43 14.79 -5.82 4.00
C ILE A 43 14.88 -6.14 5.51
N PRO A 44 16.09 -6.29 6.08
CA PRO A 44 17.39 -6.23 5.41
C PRO A 44 17.63 -7.44 4.51
N GLY A 45 18.38 -7.25 3.41
CA GLY A 45 18.73 -8.34 2.48
C GLY A 45 19.79 -9.32 3.01
N PHE A 46 20.10 -9.26 4.31
CA PHE A 46 21.08 -10.07 5.02
C PHE A 46 20.85 -9.98 6.54
N ASP A 47 21.45 -10.89 7.30
CA ASP A 47 21.39 -10.88 8.76
C ASP A 47 22.05 -9.62 9.34
N ARG A 48 21.23 -8.68 9.80
CA ARG A 48 21.69 -7.41 10.36
C ARG A 48 21.58 -7.43 11.88
N ALA A 49 22.65 -7.05 12.57
CA ALA A 49 22.61 -6.82 14.01
C ALA A 49 21.60 -5.71 14.34
N ALA A 50 20.71 -5.97 15.30
CA ALA A 50 19.76 -4.96 15.78
C ALA A 50 20.40 -3.95 16.75
N MET A 51 21.59 -4.26 17.27
CA MET A 51 22.27 -3.53 18.34
C MET A 51 23.78 -3.49 18.07
N ASP A 52 24.47 -2.57 18.73
CA ASP A 52 25.93 -2.58 18.80
C ASP A 52 26.40 -3.71 19.73
N GLY A 53 27.40 -4.48 19.29
CA GLY A 53 27.93 -5.60 20.07
C GLY A 53 28.82 -6.51 19.25
N TYR A 54 28.95 -7.75 19.71
CA TYR A 54 29.75 -8.79 19.06
C TYR A 54 28.85 -9.96 18.66
N ALA A 55 29.15 -10.60 17.53
CA ALA A 55 28.53 -11.85 17.16
C ALA A 55 29.04 -12.96 18.10
N VAL A 56 28.14 -13.66 18.77
CA VAL A 56 28.45 -14.76 19.69
C VAL A 56 27.68 -16.02 19.28
N LEU A 57 28.26 -17.19 19.54
CA LEU A 57 27.55 -18.46 19.46
C LEU A 57 26.79 -18.66 20.78
N SER A 58 25.46 -18.70 20.74
CA SER A 58 24.64 -18.71 21.97
C SER A 58 24.79 -19.97 22.84
N LYS A 59 25.52 -20.99 22.36
CA LYS A 59 25.70 -22.29 23.03
C LYS A 59 27.06 -22.43 23.71
N ASP A 60 27.96 -21.46 23.52
CA ASP A 60 29.23 -21.36 24.25
C ASP A 60 28.98 -20.83 25.67
#